data_AF-A0A5C4LGZ3-F1
#
_entry.id   AF-A0A5C4LGZ3-F1
#
_cell.length_a   1.000
_cell.length_b   1.000
_cell.length_c   1.000
_cell.angle_alpha   90.00
_cell.angle_beta   90.00
_cell.angle_gamma   90.00
#
_symmetry.space_group_name_H-M   'P 1'
#
loop_
_entity.id
_entity.type
_entity.pdbx_description
1 polymer ?
#
loop_
_entity_poly.entity_id
_entity_poly.type
_entity_poly.pdbx_seq_one_letter_code
_entity_poly.pdbx_strand_id
1 'polypeptide(L)'
;MGSVANIVQRGRIFHFRRRVPADLRRCLGRNELVCSLGTGDIRTAKFQACRSYVAAEELFSTLRATPMLPAIFRDIIGRLDAAGAAYAVLGRIALTLHEQARFVGDIEIVADLGTDGGERAADLVRATRTRFAAHMDPHLCRRPIELTLRPCTCATESGLLGNAITRPWFGVPARLASAEHLLWLWCHTEAPDHAMNASALIAGGTVDLHRVQGLLRETDDIEESGQRRLRLAIGDAVLSTTSSFSRFMTERRARLDPNQVPVWQLQRAKAADSDKR
;
A
#
# COMPACT_ATOMS: atom_id res chain seq x y z
N MET A 1 32.09 2.23 -13.80
CA MET A 1 30.95 1.32 -13.51
C MET A 1 29.67 2.14 -13.48
N GLY A 2 28.79 1.97 -14.47
CA GLY A 2 27.60 2.81 -14.60
C GLY A 2 26.61 2.55 -13.47
N SER A 3 26.46 3.52 -12.58
CA SER A 3 25.42 3.55 -11.54
C SER A 3 24.05 3.38 -12.21
N VAL A 4 23.42 2.22 -12.02
CA VAL A 4 22.01 2.05 -12.42
C VAL A 4 21.19 2.93 -11.49
N ALA A 5 20.52 3.95 -12.05
CA ALA A 5 19.74 4.91 -11.28
C ALA A 5 18.81 4.20 -10.27
N ASN A 6 18.82 4.67 -9.02
CA ASN A 6 17.99 4.18 -7.93
C ASN A 6 18.30 2.77 -7.39
N ILE A 7 19.43 2.16 -7.76
CA ILE A 7 19.86 0.86 -7.19
C ILE A 7 21.16 1.04 -6.41
N VAL A 8 21.21 0.51 -5.19
CA VAL A 8 22.38 0.52 -4.31
C VAL A 8 22.63 -0.90 -3.83
N GLN A 9 23.87 -1.38 -3.91
CA GLN A 9 24.23 -2.67 -3.33
C GLN A 9 24.65 -2.50 -1.87
N ARG A 10 24.10 -3.32 -0.96
CA ARG A 10 24.52 -3.42 0.44
C ARG A 10 24.86 -4.87 0.74
N GLY A 11 26.15 -5.16 0.89
CA GLY A 11 26.63 -6.53 0.97
C GLY A 11 26.28 -7.33 -0.29
N ARG A 12 25.58 -8.45 -0.12
CA ARG A 12 25.15 -9.32 -1.24
C ARG A 12 23.75 -9.00 -1.77
N ILE A 13 23.06 -8.00 -1.22
CA ILE A 13 21.68 -7.70 -1.58
C ILE A 13 21.59 -6.31 -2.21
N PHE A 14 20.84 -6.20 -3.30
CA PHE A 14 20.51 -4.94 -3.91
C PHE A 14 19.33 -4.27 -3.19
N HIS A 15 19.36 -2.96 -3.13
CA HIS A 15 18.33 -2.10 -2.56
C HIS A 15 17.89 -1.08 -3.59
N PHE A 16 16.60 -0.78 -3.60
CA PHE A 16 16.07 0.38 -4.29
C PHE A 16 16.18 1.61 -3.39
N ARG A 17 16.54 2.75 -3.97
CA ARG A 17 16.64 4.03 -3.29
C ARG A 17 16.05 5.13 -4.18
N ARG A 18 15.01 5.81 -3.70
CA ARG A 18 14.38 6.95 -4.39
C ARG A 18 14.26 8.13 -3.45
N ARG A 19 14.80 9.28 -3.85
CA ARG A 19 14.63 10.53 -3.09
C ARG A 19 13.16 10.95 -3.07
N VAL A 20 12.66 11.35 -1.91
CA VAL A 20 11.31 11.92 -1.76
C VAL A 20 11.33 13.36 -2.26
N PRO A 21 10.39 13.77 -3.15
CA PRO A 21 10.23 15.15 -3.58
C PRO A 21 10.10 16.12 -2.41
N ALA A 22 10.71 17.31 -2.51
CA ALA A 22 10.85 18.23 -1.37
C ALA A 22 9.50 18.63 -0.74
N ASP A 23 8.49 18.83 -1.58
CA ASP A 23 7.10 19.10 -1.21
C ASP A 23 6.46 17.98 -0.37
N LEU A 24 6.92 16.73 -0.53
CA LEU A 24 6.35 15.56 0.13
C LEU A 24 7.14 15.07 1.34
N ARG A 25 8.36 15.58 1.60
CA ARG A 25 9.23 15.11 2.69
C ARG A 25 8.60 15.28 4.07
N ARG A 26 7.98 16.44 4.30
CA ARG A 26 7.31 16.75 5.57
C ARG A 26 6.10 15.84 5.79
N CYS A 27 5.35 15.60 4.71
CA CYS A 27 4.19 14.72 4.71
C CYS A 27 4.59 13.28 5.02
N LEU A 28 5.57 12.73 4.30
CA LEU A 28 5.99 11.34 4.49
C LEU A 28 6.92 11.13 5.69
N GLY A 29 7.43 12.19 6.31
CA GLY A 29 8.44 12.12 7.38
C GLY A 29 9.76 11.49 6.93
N ARG A 30 10.03 11.47 5.62
CA ARG A 30 11.18 10.77 5.01
C ARG A 30 11.81 11.61 3.91
N ASN A 31 13.14 11.55 3.84
CA ASN A 31 13.90 12.17 2.75
C ASN A 31 14.06 11.24 1.54
N GLU A 32 14.01 9.93 1.79
CA GLU A 32 14.20 8.89 0.78
C GLU A 32 13.34 7.67 1.10
N LEU A 33 12.88 7.00 0.06
CA LEU A 33 12.31 5.66 0.11
C LEU A 33 13.44 4.67 -0.16
N VAL A 34 13.66 3.74 0.77
CA VAL A 34 14.65 2.68 0.64
C VAL A 34 13.98 1.36 0.95
N CYS A 35 14.09 0.39 0.04
CA CYS A 35 13.64 -0.98 0.28
C CYS A 35 14.66 -1.99 -0.24
N SER A 36 14.71 -3.16 0.42
CA SER A 36 15.44 -4.31 -0.11
C SER A 36 14.79 -4.78 -1.40
N LEU A 37 15.61 -5.22 -2.35
CA LEU A 37 15.14 -5.94 -3.54
C LEU A 37 15.20 -7.46 -3.32
N GLY A 38 15.75 -7.92 -2.18
CA GLY A 38 15.75 -9.34 -1.81
C GLY A 38 16.61 -10.24 -2.71
N THR A 39 17.47 -9.65 -3.55
CA THR A 39 18.30 -10.40 -4.51
C THR A 39 19.72 -9.85 -4.59
N GLY A 40 20.67 -10.76 -4.83
CA GLY A 40 22.05 -10.43 -5.22
C GLY A 40 22.30 -10.50 -6.72
N ASP A 41 21.29 -10.84 -7.52
CA ASP A 41 21.37 -10.83 -8.98
C ASP A 41 20.99 -9.45 -9.54
N ILE A 42 21.89 -8.86 -10.33
CA ILE A 42 21.72 -7.50 -10.85
C ILE A 42 20.58 -7.38 -11.88
N ARG A 43 20.26 -8.46 -12.61
CA ARG A 43 19.17 -8.44 -13.60
C ARG A 43 17.81 -8.41 -12.89
N THR A 44 17.64 -9.29 -11.90
CA THR A 44 16.48 -9.32 -11.01
C THR A 44 16.34 -8.00 -10.25
N ALA A 45 17.44 -7.46 -9.72
CA ALA A 45 17.43 -6.16 -9.04
C ALA A 45 16.97 -5.01 -9.94
N LYS A 46 17.44 -4.95 -11.20
CA LYS A 46 16.97 -3.94 -12.17
C LYS A 46 15.47 -4.01 -12.40
N PHE A 47 14.94 -5.22 -12.54
CA PHE A 47 13.52 -5.44 -12.75
C PHE A 47 12.70 -4.98 -11.54
N GLN A 48 13.06 -5.43 -10.34
CA GLN A 48 12.34 -5.06 -9.12
C GLN A 48 12.46 -3.55 -8.83
N ALA A 49 13.62 -2.94 -9.08
CA ALA A 49 13.82 -1.50 -8.92
C ALA A 49 12.95 -0.67 -9.87
N CYS A 50 12.71 -1.13 -11.10
CA CYS A 50 11.78 -0.47 -12.01
C CYS A 50 10.34 -0.50 -11.46
N ARG A 51 9.89 -1.63 -10.91
CA ARG A 51 8.58 -1.70 -10.25
C ARG A 51 8.51 -0.78 -9.03
N SER A 52 9.54 -0.76 -8.19
CA SER A 52 9.65 0.17 -7.05
C SER A 52 9.58 1.63 -7.47
N TYR A 53 10.17 1.96 -8.63
CA TYR A 53 10.15 3.31 -9.16
C TYR A 53 8.74 3.74 -9.55
N VAL A 54 8.02 2.93 -10.34
CA VAL A 54 6.65 3.24 -10.76
C VAL A 54 5.74 3.43 -9.54
N ALA A 55 5.84 2.52 -8.58
CA ALA A 55 5.15 2.59 -7.30
C ALA A 55 5.45 3.90 -6.54
N ALA A 56 6.72 4.28 -6.43
CA ALA A 56 7.10 5.54 -5.79
C ALA A 56 6.51 6.76 -6.50
N GLU A 57 6.52 6.80 -7.84
CA GLU A 57 5.93 7.90 -8.60
C GLU A 57 4.39 7.94 -8.47
N GLU A 58 3.72 6.78 -8.44
CA GLU A 58 2.28 6.70 -8.15
C GLU A 58 1.96 7.24 -6.77
N LEU A 59 2.71 6.85 -5.73
CA LEU A 59 2.57 7.42 -4.39
C LEU A 59 2.70 8.94 -4.42
N PHE A 60 3.76 9.47 -5.04
CA PHE A 60 3.98 10.91 -5.09
C PHE A 60 2.88 11.65 -5.85
N SER A 61 2.44 11.09 -6.98
CA SER A 61 1.35 11.65 -7.78
C SER A 61 0.04 11.65 -6.99
N THR A 62 -0.25 10.59 -6.25
CA THR A 62 -1.46 10.48 -5.43
C THR A 62 -1.44 11.49 -4.29
N LEU A 63 -0.33 11.61 -3.56
CA LEU A 63 -0.24 12.58 -2.47
C LEU A 63 -0.43 14.03 -2.95
N ARG A 64 -0.03 14.34 -4.18
CA ARG A 64 -0.28 15.64 -4.81
C ARG A 64 -1.72 15.80 -5.27
N ALA A 65 -2.33 14.74 -5.79
CA ALA A 65 -3.73 14.74 -6.21
C ALA A 65 -4.70 14.78 -5.03
N THR A 66 -4.27 14.30 -3.86
CA THR A 66 -5.11 14.15 -2.67
C THR A 66 -4.48 14.85 -1.46
N PRO A 67 -4.30 16.19 -1.49
CA PRO A 67 -3.57 16.94 -0.45
C PRO A 67 -4.23 16.87 0.93
N MET A 68 -5.50 16.45 1.00
CA MET A 68 -6.27 16.32 2.25
C MET A 68 -6.14 14.96 2.93
N LEU A 69 -5.59 13.95 2.26
CA LEU A 69 -5.36 12.62 2.86
C LEU A 69 -4.52 12.71 4.15
N PRO A 70 -3.41 13.46 4.21
CA PRO A 70 -2.66 13.62 5.45
C PRO A 70 -3.47 14.28 6.57
N ALA A 71 -4.38 15.21 6.26
CA ALA A 71 -5.20 15.89 7.26
C ALA A 71 -6.26 14.94 7.84
N ILE A 72 -6.96 14.19 6.98
CA ILE A 72 -7.94 13.18 7.40
C ILE A 72 -7.27 12.08 8.23
N PHE A 73 -6.11 11.60 7.78
CA PHE A 73 -5.33 10.60 8.53
C PHE A 73 -4.93 11.10 9.91
N ARG A 74 -4.39 12.32 10.02
CA ARG A 74 -4.05 12.91 11.33
C ARG A 74 -5.28 13.08 12.24
N ASP A 75 -6.44 13.43 11.67
CA ASP A 75 -7.68 13.59 12.43
C ASP A 75 -8.11 12.26 13.07
N ILE A 76 -8.19 11.19 12.28
CA ILE A 76 -8.66 9.90 12.79
C ILE A 76 -7.65 9.27 13.75
N ILE A 77 -6.35 9.35 13.44
CA ILE A 77 -5.30 8.84 14.32
C ILE A 77 -5.26 9.61 15.64
N GLY A 78 -5.31 10.95 15.58
CA GLY A 78 -5.31 11.78 16.79
C GLY A 78 -6.50 11.52 17.71
N ARG A 79 -7.68 11.21 17.15
CA ARG A 79 -8.86 10.82 17.94
C ARG A 79 -8.70 9.45 18.59
N LEU A 80 -8.12 8.48 17.88
CA LEU A 80 -7.83 7.16 18.44
C LEU A 80 -6.79 7.23 19.56
N ASP A 81 -5.74 8.02 19.37
CA ASP A 81 -4.72 8.29 20.39
C ASP A 81 -5.32 8.98 21.62
N ALA A 82 -6.16 10.02 21.42
CA ALA A 82 -6.83 10.73 22.50
C ALA A 82 -7.81 9.84 23.29
N ALA A 83 -8.41 8.85 22.64
CA ALA A 83 -9.25 7.85 23.27
C ALA A 83 -8.45 6.75 23.98
N GLY A 84 -7.13 6.72 23.85
CA GLY A 84 -6.28 5.65 24.38
C GLY A 84 -6.50 4.30 23.69
N ALA A 85 -7.12 4.29 22.50
CA ALA A 85 -7.44 3.05 21.80
C ALA A 85 -6.16 2.38 21.25
N ALA A 86 -6.05 1.06 21.42
CA ALA A 86 -5.09 0.28 20.65
C ALA A 86 -5.60 0.20 19.21
N TYR A 87 -4.76 0.47 18.22
CA TYR A 87 -5.15 0.43 16.81
C TYR A 87 -3.97 0.02 15.93
N ALA A 88 -4.29 -0.41 14.72
CA ALA A 88 -3.34 -0.61 13.66
C ALA A 88 -3.95 -0.15 12.33
N VAL A 89 -3.18 0.62 11.60
CA VAL A 89 -3.45 0.97 10.21
C VAL A 89 -3.09 -0.23 9.34
N LEU A 90 -3.99 -0.54 8.41
CA LEU A 90 -3.94 -1.69 7.52
C LEU A 90 -3.78 -1.26 6.05
N GLY A 91 -4.07 -2.20 5.15
CA GLY A 91 -4.25 -1.96 3.73
C GLY A 91 -3.02 -1.35 3.06
N ARG A 92 -3.29 -0.48 2.08
CA ARG A 92 -2.25 0.07 1.21
C ARG A 92 -1.31 1.03 1.94
N ILE A 93 -1.78 1.74 2.97
CA ILE A 93 -0.92 2.58 3.83
C ILE A 93 0.12 1.73 4.53
N ALA A 94 -0.31 0.67 5.22
CA ALA A 94 0.61 -0.22 5.91
C ALA A 94 1.52 -0.98 4.93
N LEU A 95 1.00 -1.36 3.76
CA LEU A 95 1.79 -1.98 2.70
C LEU A 95 2.95 -1.10 2.23
N THR A 96 2.81 0.23 2.23
CA THR A 96 3.93 1.13 1.88
C THR A 96 5.16 1.00 2.78
N LEU A 97 5.03 0.38 3.97
CA LEU A 97 6.18 0.02 4.80
C LEU A 97 6.98 -1.15 4.24
N HIS A 98 6.27 -2.14 3.71
CA HIS A 98 6.81 -3.47 3.43
C HIS A 98 7.06 -3.68 1.94
N GLU A 99 6.35 -2.95 1.09
CA GLU A 99 6.48 -2.99 -0.35
C GLU A 99 6.27 -1.65 -1.05
N GLN A 100 6.71 -1.67 -2.30
CA GLN A 100 6.57 -0.69 -3.36
C GLN A 100 5.16 -0.07 -3.36
N ALA A 101 5.09 1.15 -2.86
CA ALA A 101 3.87 1.93 -2.66
C ALA A 101 2.92 1.89 -3.87
N ARG A 102 1.72 1.35 -3.68
CA ARG A 102 0.61 1.51 -4.63
C ARG A 102 -0.42 2.46 -4.06
N PHE A 103 -1.23 3.02 -4.95
CA PHE A 103 -2.23 4.06 -4.70
C PHE A 103 -2.81 4.08 -3.27
N VAL A 104 -2.55 5.17 -2.55
CA VAL A 104 -3.10 5.41 -1.20
C VAL A 104 -4.32 6.33 -1.32
N GLY A 105 -5.48 5.76 -1.62
CA GLY A 105 -6.77 6.48 -1.57
C GLY A 105 -7.59 6.20 -0.32
N ASP A 106 -7.22 5.13 0.39
CA ASP A 106 -8.07 4.50 1.39
C ASP A 106 -7.29 4.41 2.70
N ILE A 107 -7.96 4.80 3.79
CA ILE A 107 -7.47 4.67 5.16
C ILE A 107 -8.23 3.52 5.80
N GLU A 108 -7.53 2.43 6.07
CA GLU A 108 -8.09 1.25 6.73
C GLU A 108 -7.47 1.09 8.12
N ILE A 109 -8.31 0.94 9.14
CA ILE A 109 -7.89 0.85 10.54
C ILE A 109 -8.70 -0.22 11.27
N VAL A 110 -8.01 -1.04 12.04
CA VAL A 110 -8.59 -1.85 13.12
C VAL A 110 -8.25 -1.22 14.45
N ALA A 111 -9.21 -1.15 15.37
CA ALA A 111 -8.99 -0.67 16.72
C ALA A 111 -9.71 -1.51 17.77
N ASP A 112 -9.11 -1.62 18.94
CA ASP A 112 -9.80 -2.04 20.15
C ASP A 112 -10.61 -0.87 20.69
N LEU A 113 -11.94 -1.00 20.58
CA LEU A 113 -12.90 0.04 20.93
C LEU A 113 -13.83 -0.40 22.09
N GLY A 114 -13.57 -1.55 22.70
CA GLY A 114 -14.39 -2.14 23.76
C GLY A 114 -15.72 -2.73 23.28
N THR A 115 -16.64 -2.94 24.23
CA THR A 115 -17.92 -3.65 24.04
C THR A 115 -18.83 -3.03 22.98
N ASP A 116 -18.85 -1.69 22.88
CA ASP A 116 -19.66 -0.94 21.90
C ASP A 116 -18.82 -0.53 20.67
N GLY A 117 -17.81 -1.35 20.34
CA GLY A 117 -16.78 -0.97 19.38
C GLY A 117 -17.32 -0.66 17.99
N GLY A 118 -18.40 -1.32 17.56
CA GLY A 118 -19.05 -1.06 16.27
C GLY A 118 -19.68 0.33 16.19
N GLU A 119 -20.42 0.75 17.23
CA GLU A 119 -21.07 2.06 17.27
C GLU A 119 -20.02 3.18 17.38
N ARG A 120 -19.02 3.00 18.26
CA ARG A 120 -17.90 3.94 18.40
C ARG A 120 -17.11 4.11 17.11
N ALA A 121 -16.85 3.01 16.38
CA ALA A 121 -16.19 3.05 15.08
C ALA A 121 -17.03 3.85 14.08
N ALA A 122 -18.33 3.55 13.98
CA ALA A 122 -19.25 4.24 13.07
C ALA A 122 -19.33 5.74 13.37
N ASP A 123 -19.36 6.12 14.64
CA ASP A 123 -19.42 7.53 15.06
C ASP A 123 -18.13 8.29 14.76
N LEU A 124 -16.96 7.66 14.99
CA LEU A 124 -15.67 8.24 14.61
C LEU A 124 -15.57 8.45 13.09
N VAL A 125 -15.98 7.46 12.30
CA VAL A 125 -15.98 7.55 10.83
C VAL A 125 -16.95 8.64 10.37
N ARG A 126 -18.17 8.68 10.92
CA ARG A 126 -19.19 9.68 10.60
C ARG A 126 -18.71 11.09 10.93
N ALA A 127 -18.17 11.30 12.13
CA ALA A 127 -17.64 12.58 12.55
C ALA A 127 -16.47 13.05 11.66
N THR A 128 -15.62 12.13 11.21
CA THR A 128 -14.52 12.43 10.28
C THR A 128 -15.07 12.78 8.90
N ARG A 129 -16.00 11.98 8.36
CA ARG A 129 -16.66 12.25 7.06
C ARG A 129 -17.37 13.60 7.05
N THR A 130 -18.10 13.95 8.10
CA THR A 130 -18.76 15.26 8.22
C THR A 130 -17.74 16.40 8.19
N ARG A 131 -16.62 16.26 8.91
CA ARG A 131 -15.57 17.29 8.97
C ARG A 131 -14.86 17.48 7.63
N PHE A 132 -14.71 16.42 6.84
CA PHE A 132 -13.99 16.44 5.56
C PHE A 132 -14.90 16.14 4.36
N ALA A 133 -16.18 16.51 4.43
CA ALA A 133 -17.20 16.14 3.45
C ALA A 133 -16.79 16.48 2.01
N ALA A 134 -16.20 17.67 1.79
CA ALA A 134 -15.72 18.12 0.47
C ALA A 134 -14.68 17.18 -0.20
N HIS A 135 -14.06 16.28 0.56
CA HIS A 135 -13.00 15.38 0.09
C HIS A 135 -13.33 13.89 0.26
N MET A 136 -14.40 13.56 0.98
CA MET A 136 -14.82 12.18 1.26
C MET A 136 -16.18 11.84 0.65
N ASP A 137 -16.97 12.84 0.26
CA ASP A 137 -18.25 12.63 -0.42
C ASP A 137 -18.01 12.36 -1.92
N PRO A 138 -18.44 11.19 -2.46
CA PRO A 138 -18.31 10.87 -3.87
C PRO A 138 -19.06 11.83 -4.81
N HIS A 139 -20.06 12.56 -4.30
CA HIS A 139 -20.78 13.57 -5.08
C HIS A 139 -20.03 14.90 -5.18
N LEU A 140 -19.16 15.21 -4.21
CA LEU A 140 -18.40 16.46 -4.15
C LEU A 140 -16.97 16.29 -4.65
N CYS A 141 -16.42 15.07 -4.61
CA CYS A 141 -15.06 14.77 -4.98
C CYS A 141 -15.01 13.65 -6.02
N ARG A 142 -14.33 13.90 -7.15
CA ARG A 142 -14.13 12.90 -8.22
C ARG A 142 -13.33 11.66 -7.75
N ARG A 143 -12.53 11.82 -6.69
CA ARG A 143 -11.70 10.76 -6.09
C ARG A 143 -11.80 10.90 -4.57
N PRO A 144 -12.93 10.48 -3.98
CA PRO A 144 -13.13 10.61 -2.55
C PRO A 144 -12.10 9.76 -1.80
N ILE A 145 -11.67 10.24 -0.64
CA ILE A 145 -10.86 9.45 0.27
C ILE A 145 -11.78 8.52 1.06
N GLU A 146 -11.51 7.22 0.97
CA GLU A 146 -12.24 6.23 1.75
C GLU A 146 -11.64 6.07 3.14
N LEU A 147 -12.50 5.95 4.14
CA LEU A 147 -12.10 5.66 5.52
C LEU A 147 -12.95 4.50 6.03
N THR A 148 -12.25 3.46 6.44
CA THR A 148 -12.79 2.26 7.09
C THR A 148 -12.12 2.13 8.44
N LEU A 149 -12.91 2.25 9.51
CA LEU A 149 -12.51 1.91 10.87
C LEU A 149 -13.43 0.79 11.34
N ARG A 150 -12.86 -0.32 11.78
CA ARG A 150 -13.62 -1.45 12.32
C ARG A 150 -13.09 -1.88 13.69
N PRO A 151 -13.96 -2.41 14.56
CA PRO A 151 -13.50 -2.98 15.82
C PRO A 151 -12.66 -4.23 15.58
N CYS A 152 -11.74 -4.50 16.49
CA CYS A 152 -11.04 -5.77 16.62
C CYS A 152 -12.06 -6.86 17.01
N THR A 153 -12.13 -7.95 16.25
CA THR A 153 -13.17 -9.00 16.45
C THR A 153 -12.64 -10.32 16.96
N CYS A 154 -11.33 -10.58 16.87
CA CYS A 154 -10.75 -11.87 17.30
C CYS A 154 -9.38 -11.70 17.99
N ALA A 155 -8.93 -12.77 18.65
CA ALA A 155 -7.66 -12.80 19.38
C ALA A 155 -6.45 -12.53 18.47
N THR A 156 -6.48 -13.02 17.22
CA THR A 156 -5.42 -12.79 16.23
C THR A 156 -5.32 -11.32 15.86
N GLU A 157 -6.45 -10.61 15.75
CA GLU A 157 -6.45 -9.16 15.58
C GLU A 157 -5.96 -8.44 16.84
N SER A 158 -6.27 -8.91 18.04
CA SER A 158 -5.68 -8.34 19.26
C SER A 158 -4.15 -8.49 19.25
N GLY A 159 -3.65 -9.65 18.79
CA GLY A 159 -2.23 -9.89 18.52
C GLY A 159 -1.64 -8.94 17.47
N LEU A 160 -2.39 -8.62 16.42
CA LEU A 160 -2.02 -7.62 15.41
C LEU A 160 -1.82 -6.24 16.06
N LEU A 161 -2.74 -5.80 16.92
CA LEU A 161 -2.63 -4.51 17.61
C LEU A 161 -1.40 -4.45 18.51
N GLY A 162 -1.12 -5.53 19.25
CA GLY A 162 0.07 -5.63 20.11
C GLY A 162 1.40 -5.66 19.33
N ASN A 163 1.38 -6.17 18.10
CA ASN A 163 2.56 -6.28 17.22
C ASN A 163 2.69 -5.13 16.22
N ALA A 164 1.81 -4.12 16.28
CA ALA A 164 1.82 -3.01 15.35
C ALA A 164 3.12 -2.19 15.46
N ILE A 165 3.70 -1.85 14.31
CA ILE A 165 4.98 -1.15 14.22
C ILE A 165 4.71 0.36 14.23
N THR A 166 5.21 1.07 15.23
CA THR A 166 5.07 2.53 15.29
C THR A 166 6.08 3.20 14.36
N ARG A 167 5.59 4.04 13.42
CA ARG A 167 6.43 4.83 12.52
C ARG A 167 5.83 6.22 12.30
N PRO A 168 6.66 7.25 12.05
CA PRO A 168 6.15 8.53 11.59
C PRO A 168 5.48 8.37 10.22
N TRP A 169 4.21 8.78 10.12
CA TRP A 169 3.43 8.79 8.90
C TRP A 169 2.51 10.01 8.87
N PHE A 170 2.47 10.76 7.77
CA PHE A 170 1.67 11.99 7.65
C PHE A 170 1.87 13.01 8.78
N GLY A 171 3.06 13.01 9.38
CA GLY A 171 3.45 13.89 10.48
C GLY A 171 3.02 13.44 11.88
N VAL A 172 2.46 12.24 12.04
CA VAL A 172 2.08 11.66 13.34
C VAL A 172 2.71 10.28 13.56
N PRO A 173 2.96 9.86 14.81
CA PRO A 173 3.34 8.48 15.10
C PRO A 173 2.14 7.55 14.85
N ALA A 174 2.18 6.78 13.76
CA ALA A 174 1.12 5.85 13.42
C ALA A 174 1.54 4.41 13.71
N ARG A 175 0.63 3.61 14.25
CA ARG A 175 0.78 2.17 14.43
C ARG A 175 0.35 1.46 13.15
N LEU A 176 1.29 0.82 12.46
CA LEU A 176 1.07 0.19 11.15
C LEU A 176 1.23 -1.33 11.28
N ALA A 177 0.37 -2.11 10.63
CA ALA A 177 0.46 -3.57 10.69
C ALA A 177 1.78 -4.12 10.13
N SER A 178 2.25 -5.22 10.73
CA SER A 178 3.39 -6.00 10.21
C SER A 178 3.04 -6.69 8.90
N ALA A 179 4.05 -7.08 8.13
CA ALA A 179 3.86 -7.81 6.88
C ALA A 179 3.09 -9.13 7.09
N GLU A 180 3.37 -9.87 8.17
CA GLU A 180 2.72 -11.15 8.47
C GLU A 180 1.23 -10.99 8.72
N HIS A 181 0.84 -10.01 9.55
CA HIS A 181 -0.56 -9.72 9.83
C HIS A 181 -1.31 -9.15 8.60
N LEU A 182 -0.66 -8.38 7.74
CA LEU A 182 -1.27 -7.95 6.47
C LEU A 182 -1.52 -9.14 5.55
N LEU A 183 -0.54 -10.04 5.41
CA LEU A 183 -0.70 -11.25 4.59
C LEU A 183 -1.79 -12.15 5.16
N TRP A 184 -1.78 -12.40 6.48
CA TRP A 184 -2.84 -13.14 7.16
C TRP A 184 -4.22 -12.52 6.87
N LEU A 185 -4.37 -11.21 7.04
CA LEU A 185 -5.65 -10.52 6.81
C LEU A 185 -6.15 -10.72 5.38
N TRP A 186 -5.29 -10.57 4.37
CA TRP A 186 -5.66 -10.75 2.96
C TRP A 186 -5.90 -12.20 2.58
N CYS A 187 -5.24 -13.14 3.25
CA CYS A 187 -5.56 -14.55 3.14
C CYS A 187 -6.87 -14.89 3.86
N HIS A 188 -7.28 -14.14 4.88
CA HIS A 188 -8.50 -14.42 5.65
C HIS A 188 -9.74 -13.73 5.08
N THR A 189 -9.59 -12.55 4.47
CA THR A 189 -10.68 -11.74 3.91
C THR A 189 -10.67 -11.72 2.38
N GLU A 190 -11.84 -11.69 1.75
CA GLU A 190 -11.96 -11.63 0.29
C GLU A 190 -12.18 -10.18 -0.15
N ALA A 191 -11.23 -9.64 -0.91
CA ALA A 191 -11.40 -8.37 -1.62
C ALA A 191 -10.61 -8.40 -2.94
N PRO A 192 -11.01 -7.61 -3.97
CA PRO A 192 -10.45 -7.71 -5.31
C PRO A 192 -8.92 -7.55 -5.38
N ASP A 193 -8.35 -6.72 -4.50
CA ASP A 193 -6.92 -6.42 -4.50
C ASP A 193 -6.10 -7.34 -3.58
N HIS A 194 -6.74 -8.16 -2.74
CA HIS A 194 -6.05 -8.94 -1.71
C HIS A 194 -5.07 -9.95 -2.30
N ALA A 195 -5.46 -10.68 -3.34
CA ALA A 195 -4.58 -11.65 -4.00
C ALA A 195 -3.33 -10.96 -4.59
N MET A 196 -3.53 -9.83 -5.27
CA MET A 196 -2.46 -9.04 -5.86
C MET A 196 -1.52 -8.46 -4.80
N ASN A 197 -2.06 -7.94 -3.70
CA ASN A 197 -1.27 -7.36 -2.62
C ASN A 197 -0.52 -8.44 -1.82
N ALA A 198 -1.14 -9.60 -1.60
CA ALA A 198 -0.53 -10.76 -0.96
C ALA A 198 0.65 -11.29 -1.79
N SER A 199 0.44 -11.52 -3.09
CA SER A 199 1.51 -11.91 -4.03
C SER A 199 2.62 -10.87 -4.07
N ALA A 200 2.22 -9.59 -4.09
CA ALA A 200 3.04 -8.42 -3.80
C ALA A 200 4.03 -8.72 -2.67
N LEU A 201 3.46 -8.72 -1.48
CA LEU A 201 4.13 -8.76 -0.19
C LEU A 201 5.04 -9.98 -0.03
N ILE A 202 4.65 -11.14 -0.58
CA ILE A 202 5.48 -12.35 -0.63
C ILE A 202 6.69 -12.14 -1.54
N ALA A 203 6.50 -11.57 -2.73
CA ALA A 203 7.59 -11.30 -3.68
C ALA A 203 8.60 -10.27 -3.15
N GLY A 204 8.17 -9.36 -2.27
CA GLY A 204 9.04 -8.42 -1.56
C GLY A 204 9.99 -9.07 -0.54
N GLY A 205 9.75 -10.33 -0.17
CA GLY A 205 10.60 -11.09 0.73
C GLY A 205 10.65 -10.56 2.17
N THR A 206 9.64 -9.78 2.58
CA THR A 206 9.55 -9.16 3.92
C THR A 206 8.74 -9.98 4.90
N VAL A 207 8.09 -11.06 4.45
CA VAL A 207 7.16 -11.87 5.24
C VAL A 207 7.82 -13.18 5.69
N ASP A 208 7.68 -13.50 6.97
CA ASP A 208 7.85 -14.87 7.46
C ASP A 208 6.60 -15.71 7.17
N LEU A 209 6.67 -16.54 6.12
CA LEU A 209 5.56 -17.41 5.71
C LEU A 209 5.21 -18.48 6.75
N HIS A 210 6.17 -18.95 7.55
CA HIS A 210 5.90 -19.92 8.60
C HIS A 210 5.05 -19.29 9.70
N ARG A 211 5.36 -18.05 10.08
CA ARG A 211 4.54 -17.28 11.02
C ARG A 211 3.12 -17.06 10.49
N VAL A 212 2.95 -16.72 9.22
CA VAL A 212 1.62 -16.56 8.60
C VAL A 212 0.83 -17.87 8.58
N GLN A 213 1.48 -18.99 8.29
CA GLN A 213 0.82 -20.30 8.39
C GLN A 213 0.34 -20.60 9.81
N GLY A 214 1.13 -20.24 10.83
CA GLY A 214 0.73 -20.34 12.23
C GLY A 214 -0.53 -19.52 12.53
N LEU A 215 -0.54 -18.23 12.14
CA LEU A 215 -1.70 -17.36 12.31
C LEU A 215 -2.94 -17.90 11.62
N LEU A 216 -2.82 -18.40 10.39
CA LEU A 216 -3.95 -19.00 9.66
C LEU A 216 -4.48 -20.26 10.33
N ARG A 217 -3.61 -21.11 10.92
CA ARG A 217 -4.07 -22.31 11.66
C ARG A 217 -4.89 -21.98 12.90
N GLU A 218 -4.64 -20.82 13.51
CA GLU A 218 -5.40 -20.34 14.67
C GLU A 218 -6.79 -19.82 14.29
N THR A 219 -6.99 -19.41 13.03
CA THR A 219 -8.19 -18.68 12.59
C THR A 219 -8.99 -19.33 11.48
N ASP A 220 -8.41 -20.28 10.74
CA ASP A 220 -9.07 -20.88 9.59
C ASP A 220 -10.25 -21.74 10.04
N ASP A 221 -11.29 -21.67 9.20
CA ASP A 221 -12.45 -22.52 9.27
C ASP A 221 -12.14 -23.93 8.76
N ILE A 222 -13.14 -24.83 8.85
CA ILE A 222 -13.06 -26.23 8.40
C ILE A 222 -12.66 -26.31 6.91
N GLU A 223 -12.90 -25.27 6.12
CA GLU A 223 -12.64 -25.24 4.67
C GLU A 223 -11.20 -24.85 4.29
N GLU A 224 -10.35 -24.51 5.27
CA GLU A 224 -8.95 -24.07 5.04
C GLU A 224 -8.85 -22.96 3.96
N SER A 225 -9.85 -22.09 3.89
CA SER A 225 -9.97 -21.12 2.81
C SER A 225 -8.79 -20.13 2.80
N GLY A 226 -8.25 -19.82 3.98
CA GLY A 226 -7.08 -18.97 4.15
C GLY A 226 -5.78 -19.64 3.72
N GLN A 227 -5.54 -20.89 4.12
CA GLN A 227 -4.40 -21.67 3.63
C GLN A 227 -4.41 -21.82 2.11
N ARG A 228 -5.57 -22.06 1.50
CA ARG A 228 -5.70 -22.13 0.03
C ARG A 228 -5.30 -20.81 -0.63
N ARG A 229 -5.79 -19.68 -0.11
CA ARG A 229 -5.44 -18.34 -0.62
C ARG A 229 -3.95 -18.04 -0.46
N LEU A 230 -3.33 -18.44 0.65
CA LEU A 230 -1.89 -18.32 0.85
C LEU A 230 -1.10 -19.12 -0.20
N ARG A 231 -1.48 -20.38 -0.46
CA ARG A 231 -0.83 -21.22 -1.49
C ARG A 231 -0.92 -20.58 -2.88
N LEU A 232 -2.08 -20.01 -3.24
CA LEU A 232 -2.27 -19.30 -4.51
C LEU A 232 -1.38 -18.05 -4.59
N ALA A 233 -1.36 -17.22 -3.54
CA ALA A 233 -0.54 -16.01 -3.49
C ALA A 233 0.97 -16.32 -3.59
N ILE A 234 1.43 -17.42 -2.98
CA ILE A 234 2.81 -17.94 -3.14
C ILE A 234 3.06 -18.33 -4.60
N GLY A 235 2.14 -19.09 -5.22
CA GLY A 235 2.22 -19.46 -6.64
C GLY A 235 2.34 -18.23 -7.55
N ASP A 236 1.49 -17.24 -7.36
CA ASP A 236 1.51 -15.99 -8.12
C ASP A 236 2.79 -15.18 -7.89
N ALA A 237 3.32 -15.16 -6.67
CA ALA A 237 4.59 -14.50 -6.36
C ALA A 237 5.76 -15.17 -7.11
N VAL A 238 5.80 -16.51 -7.15
CA VAL A 238 6.80 -17.28 -7.90
C VAL A 238 6.65 -17.07 -9.41
N LEU A 239 5.42 -17.09 -9.94
CA LEU A 239 5.16 -16.87 -11.36
C LEU A 239 5.47 -15.43 -11.78
N SER A 240 5.15 -14.43 -10.95
CA SER A 240 5.41 -13.02 -11.26
C SER A 240 6.90 -12.67 -11.18
N THR A 241 7.69 -13.40 -10.41
CA THR A 241 9.15 -13.24 -10.39
C THR A 241 9.85 -13.95 -11.56
N THR A 242 9.24 -14.99 -12.14
CA THR A 242 9.81 -15.78 -13.27
C THR A 242 9.31 -15.37 -14.66
N SER A 243 8.04 -15.00 -14.82
CA SER A 243 7.41 -14.69 -16.14
C SER A 243 7.52 -13.21 -16.56
N SER A 244 7.81 -12.31 -15.62
CA SER A 244 7.65 -10.86 -15.82
C SER A 244 8.71 -10.21 -16.69
N PHE A 245 9.85 -10.86 -16.95
CA PHE A 245 10.90 -10.28 -17.78
C PHE A 245 10.45 -10.04 -19.23
N SER A 246 9.80 -11.01 -19.86
CA SER A 246 9.36 -10.90 -21.26
C SER A 246 8.22 -9.91 -21.42
N ARG A 247 7.20 -9.96 -20.54
CA ARG A 247 6.06 -9.05 -20.56
C ARG A 247 6.47 -7.59 -20.27
N PHE A 248 7.33 -7.37 -19.29
CA PHE A 248 7.82 -6.04 -18.94
C PHE A 248 8.73 -5.44 -20.03
N MET A 249 9.57 -6.25 -20.68
CA MET A 249 10.35 -5.77 -21.84
C MET A 249 9.45 -5.40 -23.02
N THR A 250 8.35 -6.10 -23.22
CA THR A 250 7.33 -5.75 -24.22
C THR A 250 6.59 -4.46 -23.88
N GLU A 251 6.12 -4.30 -22.63
CA GLU A 251 5.49 -3.05 -22.17
C GLU A 251 6.46 -1.86 -22.21
N ARG A 252 7.73 -2.07 -21.85
CA ARG A 252 8.76 -1.03 -21.95
C ARG A 252 9.09 -0.68 -23.40
N ARG A 253 9.18 -1.65 -24.31
CA ARG A 253 9.34 -1.38 -25.76
C ARG A 253 8.15 -0.60 -26.31
N ALA A 254 6.93 -0.94 -25.89
CA ALA A 254 5.73 -0.20 -26.28
C ALA A 254 5.77 1.25 -25.77
N ARG A 255 6.14 1.47 -24.50
CA ARG A 255 6.20 2.82 -23.89
C ARG A 255 7.40 3.67 -24.34
N LEU A 256 8.45 3.06 -24.87
CA LEU A 256 9.63 3.74 -25.39
C LEU A 256 9.63 3.81 -26.93
N ASP A 257 8.53 3.38 -27.58
CA ASP A 257 8.36 3.54 -29.01
C ASP A 257 8.25 5.05 -29.32
N PRO A 258 9.20 5.63 -30.07
CA PRO A 258 9.18 7.06 -30.42
C PRO A 258 7.95 7.46 -31.24
N ASN A 259 7.18 6.50 -31.77
CA ASN A 259 5.94 6.74 -32.49
C ASN A 259 4.68 6.66 -31.61
N GLN A 260 4.80 6.31 -30.32
CA GLN A 260 3.65 6.27 -29.41
C GLN A 260 3.33 7.66 -28.88
N VAL A 261 2.23 8.26 -29.34
CA VAL A 261 1.73 9.54 -28.85
C VAL A 261 1.03 9.32 -27.50
N PRO A 262 1.47 9.94 -26.39
CA PRO A 262 0.81 9.81 -25.09
C PRO A 262 -0.67 10.22 -25.15
N VAL A 263 -1.53 9.51 -24.41
CA VAL A 263 -3.00 9.72 -24.40
C VAL A 263 -3.39 11.18 -24.10
N TRP A 264 -2.60 11.89 -23.30
CA TRP A 264 -2.84 13.31 -22.98
C TRP A 264 -2.52 14.26 -24.16
N GLN A 265 -1.60 13.90 -25.07
CA GLN A 265 -1.38 14.65 -26.32
C GLN A 265 -2.49 14.40 -27.34
N LEU A 266 -3.03 13.17 -27.40
CA LEU A 266 -4.22 12.84 -28.20
C LEU A 266 -5.47 13.61 -27.74
N GLN A 267 -5.63 13.85 -26.44
CA GLN A 267 -6.73 14.65 -25.90
C GLN A 267 -6.59 16.15 -26.22
N ARG A 268 -5.36 16.70 -26.22
CA ARG A 268 -5.09 18.08 -26.65
C ARG A 268 -5.33 18.30 -28.14
N ALA A 269 -4.94 17.33 -28.98
CA ALA A 269 -5.21 17.39 -30.42
C ALA A 269 -6.72 17.36 -30.71
N LYS A 270 -7.48 16.51 -30.00
CA LYS A 270 -8.95 16.49 -30.10
C LYS A 270 -9.62 17.78 -29.64
N ALA A 271 -9.13 18.39 -28.55
CA ALA A 271 -9.66 19.66 -28.05
C ALA A 271 -9.39 20.83 -29.02
N ALA A 272 -8.23 20.84 -29.68
CA ALA A 272 -7.87 21.85 -30.67
C ALA A 272 -8.62 21.71 -32.01
N ASP A 273 -9.09 20.50 -32.34
CA ASP A 273 -9.90 20.24 -33.54
C ASP A 273 -11.39 20.54 -33.32
N SER A 274 -11.88 20.43 -32.09
CA SER A 274 -13.26 20.82 -31.72
C SER A 274 -13.48 22.33 -31.61
N ASP A 275 -12.42 23.13 -31.45
CA ASP A 275 -12.48 24.61 -31.46
C ASP A 275 -12.45 25.22 -32.88
N LYS A 276 -12.33 24.38 -33.92
CA LYS A 276 -12.30 24.80 -35.34
C LYS A 276 -13.55 24.41 -36.14
N ARG A 277 -14.62 23.95 -35.47
CA ARG A 277 -15.93 23.68 -36.09
C ARG A 277 -17.02 24.54 -35.48
#